data_AF-F2PVY5-F1
#
_entry.id   AF-F2PVY5-F1
#
_cell.length_a   1.000
_cell.length_b   1.000
_cell.length_c   1.000
_cell.angle_alpha   90.00
_cell.angle_beta   90.00
_cell.angle_gamma   90.00
#
_symmetry.space_group_name_H-M   'P 1'
#
loop_
_entity.id
_entity.type
_entity.pdbx_description
1 polymer ?
#
loop_
_entity_poly.entity_id
_entity_poly.type
_entity_poly.pdbx_seq_one_letter_code
_entity_poly.pdbx_strand_id
1 'polypeptide(L)' 'MSSTNKQTDSQKMFDKSEPRFRNKSASEYMDPCQDFADRSIKCMRRNNGDRDMCTDYFQAYRDCKKAWLNQKKTKGTTS' A
#
# COMPACT_ATOMS: atom_id res chain seq x y z
N MET A 1 -19.27 -43.06 -8.87
CA MET A 1 -18.02 -42.38 -8.43
C MET A 1 -17.62 -41.37 -9.49
N SER A 2 -16.83 -40.37 -9.10
CA SER A 2 -16.17 -39.35 -9.95
C SER A 2 -16.88 -37.99 -10.04
N SER A 3 -16.93 -37.34 -8.87
CA SER A 3 -16.57 -35.91 -8.77
C SER A 3 -15.20 -35.67 -9.42
N THR A 4 -14.91 -34.41 -9.76
CA THR A 4 -13.60 -33.83 -10.13
C THR A 4 -13.46 -33.49 -11.62
N ASN A 5 -13.90 -32.27 -12.01
CA ASN A 5 -13.16 -31.48 -13.01
C ASN A 5 -13.56 -29.98 -13.08
N LYS A 6 -13.76 -29.32 -11.94
CA LYS A 6 -13.90 -27.85 -11.87
C LYS A 6 -12.60 -27.13 -11.47
N GLN A 7 -11.57 -27.85 -11.03
CA GLN A 7 -10.32 -27.27 -10.51
C GLN A 7 -9.32 -26.87 -11.61
N THR A 8 -9.34 -27.54 -12.75
CA THR A 8 -8.30 -27.41 -13.79
C THR A 8 -8.38 -26.09 -14.56
N ASP A 9 -9.55 -25.43 -14.59
CA ASP A 9 -9.76 -24.17 -15.32
C ASP A 9 -9.25 -22.95 -14.52
N SER A 10 -9.54 -22.91 -13.22
CA SER A 10 -9.11 -21.83 -12.32
C SER A 10 -7.59 -21.75 -12.19
N GLN A 11 -6.90 -22.90 -12.21
CA GLN A 11 -5.44 -22.95 -12.16
C GLN A 11 -4.81 -22.39 -13.44
N LYS A 12 -5.41 -22.68 -14.60
CA LYS A 12 -4.93 -22.23 -15.91
C LYS A 12 -5.10 -20.72 -16.10
N MET A 13 -6.08 -20.10 -15.44
CA MET A 13 -6.28 -18.65 -15.42
C MET A 13 -5.25 -17.95 -14.52
N PHE A 14 -4.91 -18.55 -13.38
CA PHE A 14 -3.92 -18.00 -12.46
C PHE A 14 -2.51 -17.97 -13.08
N ASP A 15 -2.07 -19.09 -13.67
CA ASP A 15 -0.77 -19.22 -14.37
C ASP A 15 -0.58 -18.18 -15.49
N LYS A 16 -1.63 -17.91 -16.26
CA LYS A 16 -1.60 -16.89 -17.34
C LYS A 16 -1.54 -15.46 -16.81
N SER A 17 -2.04 -15.22 -15.61
CA SER A 17 -2.11 -13.89 -15.00
C SER A 17 -0.86 -13.53 -14.20
N GLU A 18 -0.11 -14.52 -13.69
CA GLU A 18 1.11 -14.36 -12.91
C GLU A 18 2.17 -13.42 -13.54
N PRO A 19 2.50 -13.48 -14.85
CA PRO A 19 3.50 -12.58 -15.44
C PRO A 19 3.04 -11.12 -15.53
N ARG A 20 1.74 -10.83 -15.48
CA ARG A 20 1.20 -9.45 -15.46
C ARG A 20 1.32 -8.82 -14.07
N PHE A 21 1.32 -9.62 -13.01
CA PHE A 21 1.50 -9.15 -11.64
C PHE A 21 2.98 -9.06 -11.23
N ARG A 22 3.83 -9.96 -11.72
CA ARG A 22 5.28 -9.94 -11.47
C ARG A 22 6.00 -8.73 -12.07
N ASN A 23 5.48 -8.17 -13.16
CA ASN A 23 6.09 -7.05 -13.89
C ASN A 23 5.52 -5.67 -13.54
N LYS A 24 4.59 -5.57 -12.57
CA LYS A 24 4.23 -4.27 -12.03
C LYS A 24 5.40 -3.77 -11.20
N SER A 25 6.03 -2.67 -11.61
CA SER A 25 6.89 -1.89 -10.73
C SER A 25 6.07 -1.55 -9.49
N ALA A 26 6.38 -2.18 -8.36
CA ALA A 26 5.51 -2.21 -7.17
C ALA A 26 5.36 -0.85 -6.45
N SER A 27 5.75 0.27 -7.05
CA SER A 27 6.15 1.44 -6.28
C SER A 27 5.83 2.80 -6.88
N GLU A 28 5.46 2.92 -8.15
CA GLU A 28 5.36 4.28 -8.75
C GLU A 28 4.08 5.02 -8.36
N TYR A 29 3.01 4.27 -8.03
CA TYR A 29 1.71 4.82 -7.65
C TYR A 29 1.23 4.41 -6.24
N MET A 30 2.01 3.62 -5.52
CA MET A 30 1.66 3.24 -4.15
C MET A 30 2.18 4.33 -3.22
N ASP A 31 1.28 5.00 -2.49
CA ASP A 31 1.68 5.93 -1.43
C ASP A 31 2.32 5.10 -0.29
N PRO A 32 3.65 5.20 -0.06
CA PRO A 32 4.29 4.46 1.02
C PRO A 32 3.80 4.92 2.41
N CYS A 33 3.04 6.02 2.47
CA CYS A 33 2.50 6.58 3.70
C CYS A 33 1.06 6.14 4.01
N GLN A 34 0.48 5.25 3.19
CA GLN A 34 -0.88 4.76 3.35
C GLN A 34 -1.13 4.15 4.75
N ASP A 35 -0.20 3.32 5.24
CA ASP A 35 -0.34 2.70 6.58
C ASP A 35 -0.39 3.73 7.71
N PHE A 36 0.38 4.82 7.60
CA PHE A 36 0.38 5.90 8.58
C PHE A 36 -0.91 6.73 8.50
N ALA A 37 -1.45 6.94 7.30
CA ALA A 37 -2.75 7.57 7.10
C ALA A 37 -3.88 6.73 7.72
N ASP A 38 -3.89 5.42 7.46
CA ASP A 38 -4.91 4.51 7.98
C ASP A 38 -4.90 4.45 9.52
N ARG A 39 -3.72 4.46 10.14
CA ARG A 39 -3.57 4.56 11.59
C ARG A 39 -4.14 5.88 12.14
N SER A 40 -3.87 6.99 11.48
CA SER A 40 -4.40 8.30 11.84
C SER A 40 -5.93 8.33 11.76
N ILE A 41 -6.51 7.79 10.67
CA ILE A 41 -7.96 7.68 10.47
C ILE A 41 -8.59 6.76 11.53
N LYS A 42 -7.92 5.65 11.87
CA LYS A 42 -8.38 4.73 12.91
C LYS A 42 -8.38 5.38 14.29
N CYS A 43 -7.38 6.20 14.60
CA CYS A 43 -7.34 6.98 15.83
C CYS A 43 -8.51 7.97 15.90
N MET A 44 -8.74 8.73 14.82
CA MET A 44 -9.85 9.69 14.74
C MET A 44 -11.21 9.02 14.94
N ARG A 45 -11.44 7.85 14.33
CA ARG A 45 -12.68 7.09 14.51
C ARG A 45 -12.90 6.59 15.94
N ARG A 46 -11.82 6.35 16.71
CA ARG A 46 -11.88 5.84 18.09
C ARG A 46 -12.06 6.94 19.12
N ASN A 47 -11.55 8.14 18.83
CA ASN A 47 -11.56 9.27 19.76
C ASN A 47 -12.57 10.35 19.34
N ASN A 48 -13.65 9.98 18.64
CA ASN A 48 -14.69 10.93 18.20
C ASN A 48 -14.16 12.15 17.41
N GLY A 49 -13.03 12.00 16.71
CA GLY A 49 -12.38 13.07 15.97
C GLY A 49 -11.52 14.01 16.80
N ASP A 50 -11.21 13.67 18.07
CA ASP A 50 -10.23 14.38 18.87
C ASP A 50 -8.84 14.26 18.24
N ARG A 51 -8.32 15.40 17.80
CA ARG A 51 -7.06 15.49 17.06
C ARG A 51 -5.86 15.43 17.98
N ASP A 52 -5.99 15.91 19.22
CA ASP A 52 -4.89 16.01 20.17
C ASP A 52 -4.43 14.62 20.56
N MET A 53 -5.39 13.70 20.76
CA MET A 53 -5.18 12.26 21.00
C MET A 53 -4.49 11.53 19.83
N CYS A 54 -4.47 12.13 18.63
CA CYS A 54 -3.96 11.50 17.41
C CYS A 54 -2.70 12.18 16.84
N THR A 55 -2.12 13.14 17.55
CA THR A 55 -0.98 13.95 17.10
C THR A 55 0.20 13.10 16.62
N ASP A 56 0.54 12.05 17.35
CA ASP A 56 1.66 11.17 17.01
C ASP A 56 1.44 10.43 15.68
N TYR A 57 0.20 10.02 15.39
CA TYR A 57 -0.13 9.37 14.12
C TYR A 57 -0.01 10.34 12.94
N PHE A 58 -0.45 11.59 13.14
CA PHE A 58 -0.30 12.64 12.13
C PHE A 58 1.17 12.98 11.89
N GLN A 59 1.97 13.00 12.95
CA GLN A 59 3.40 13.27 12.87
C GLN A 59 4.10 12.18 12.04
N ALA A 60 3.83 10.91 12.34
CA ALA A 60 4.36 9.78 11.56
C ALA A 60 3.97 9.86 10.07
N TYR A 61 2.73 10.25 9.75
CA TYR A 61 2.31 10.44 8.36
C TYR A 61 3.05 11.59 7.66
N ARG A 62 3.27 12.72 8.35
CA ARG A 62 4.04 13.86 7.83
C ARG A 62 5.50 13.49 7.59
N ASP A 63 6.11 12.77 8.52
CA ASP A 63 7.49 12.33 8.42
C ASP A 63 7.69 11.35 7.26
N CYS A 64 6.76 10.42 7.08
CA CYS A 64 6.75 9.55 5.90
C CYS A 64 6.68 10.37 4.60
N LYS A 65 5.73 11.31 4.48
CA LYS A 65 5.60 12.12 3.25
C LYS A 65 6.85 12.96 2.99
N LYS A 66 7.46 13.52 4.04
CA LYS A 66 8.71 14.28 3.94
C LYS A 66 9.84 13.38 3.42
N ALA A 67 9.99 12.19 3.98
CA ALA A 67 10.99 11.21 3.52
C ALA A 67 10.73 10.80 2.06
N TRP A 68 9.49 10.54 1.68
CA TRP A 68 9.14 10.15 0.32
C TRP A 68 9.42 11.25 -0.71
N LEU A 69 9.05 12.51 -0.41
CA LEU A 69 9.37 13.65 -1.26
C LEU A 69 10.87 13.88 -1.37
N ASN A 70 11.62 13.72 -0.27
CA ASN A 70 13.07 13.81 -0.29
C ASN A 70 13.69 12.72 -1.17
N GLN A 71 13.22 11.47 -1.07
CA GLN A 71 13.67 10.38 -1.94
C GLN A 71 13.34 10.64 -3.43
N LYS A 72 12.18 11.22 -3.74
CA LYS A 72 11.84 11.60 -5.12
C LYS A 72 12.76 12.69 -5.65
N LYS A 73 13.13 13.67 -4.81
CA LYS A 73 14.10 14.71 -5.17
C LYS A 73 15.50 14.14 -5.40
N THR A 74 15.99 13.24 -4.54
CA THR A 74 17.33 12.66 -4.68
C THR A 74 17.42 11.70 -5.88
N LYS A 75 16.38 10.89 -6.13
CA LYS A 75 16.34 9.99 -7.30
C LYS A 75 16.28 10.74 -8.64
N GLY A 76 15.81 11.99 -8.67
CA GLY A 76 15.83 12.85 -9.86
C GLY A 76 17.19 13.51 -10.16
N THR A 77 18.14 13.44 -9.23
CA THR A 77 19.51 13.96 -9.34
C THR A 77 20.51 12.85 -9.07
N THR A 78 20.38 11.73 -9.79
CA THR A 78 21.48 10.77 -9.92
C THR A 78 22.09 11.02 -11.29
N SER A 79 23.35 11.44 -11.27
CA SER A 79 24.22 11.73 -12.42
C SER A 79 24.43 10.52 -13.33
#